data_AF-A0A818I3G1-F1
#
_entry.id   AF-A0A818I3G1-F1
#
_cell.length_a   1.000
_cell.length_b   1.000
_cell.length_c   1.000
_cell.angle_alpha   90.00
_cell.angle_beta   90.00
_cell.angle_gamma   90.00
#
_symmetry.space_group_name_H-M   'P 1'
#
loop_
_entity.id
_entity.type
_entity.pdbx_description
1 polymer ?
#
loop_
_entity_poly.entity_id
_entity_poly.type
_entity_poly.pdbx_seq_one_letter_code
_entity_poly.pdbx_strand_id
1 'polypeptide(L)'
;MKGVTWFWKANADPWSPSDIEEWVPFTDIVNRQIEQAYQGRQSEVVISAKYKIDLNRLIQVDILDFGKQRPVRRCSKTGDTLAFYRRERFNFAQPIRRSVTDDTLNYGCSFITDCLKGLPKLVNATAKSSASLTQLFNFAVPL
;
A
#
# COMPACT_ATOMS: atom_id res chain seq x y z
N MET A 1 3.18 -7.40 14.47
CA MET A 1 2.15 -6.48 13.93
C MET A 1 2.36 -6.35 12.43
N LYS A 2 1.70 -7.17 11.61
CA LYS A 2 1.87 -7.10 10.16
C LYS A 2 0.63 -6.48 9.53
N GLY A 3 0.79 -5.29 8.99
CA GLY A 3 -0.14 -4.74 8.02
C GLY A 3 -0.99 -3.55 8.46
N VAL A 4 -0.47 -2.62 9.26
CA VAL A 4 -1.15 -1.34 9.49
C VAL A 4 -0.19 -0.20 9.19
N THR A 5 -0.68 0.83 8.51
CA THR A 5 0.06 2.05 8.20
C THR A 5 -0.84 3.24 8.51
N TRP A 6 -0.31 4.19 9.27
CA TRP A 6 -0.95 5.47 9.53
C TRP A 6 -0.44 6.52 8.56
N PHE A 7 -1.33 7.44 8.20
CA PHE A 7 -1.07 8.53 7.28
C PHE A 7 -1.58 9.85 7.86
N TRP A 8 -0.99 10.95 7.44
CA TRP A 8 -1.46 12.31 7.71
C TRP A 8 -1.71 13.06 6.41
N LYS A 9 -2.65 14.01 6.43
CA LYS A 9 -3.00 14.82 5.26
C LYS A 9 -1.99 15.97 5.07
N ALA A 10 -1.26 15.95 3.96
CA ALA A 10 -0.13 16.83 3.70
C ALA A 10 -0.49 18.16 3.01
N ASN A 11 -1.72 18.29 2.52
CA ASN A 11 -2.24 19.51 1.89
C ASN A 11 -1.92 20.79 2.69
N ALA A 12 -1.74 21.91 1.96
CA ALA A 12 -1.57 23.23 2.55
C ALA A 12 -2.80 23.64 3.37
N ASP A 13 -3.99 23.42 2.81
CA ASP A 13 -5.26 23.43 3.54
C ASP A 13 -5.77 21.98 3.72
N PRO A 14 -5.64 21.40 4.92
CA PRO A 14 -6.08 20.03 5.20
C PRO A 14 -7.59 19.83 5.10
N TRP A 15 -8.39 20.91 5.14
CA TRP A 15 -9.85 20.84 5.20
C TRP A 15 -10.53 21.22 3.89
N SER A 16 -9.78 21.72 2.90
CA SER A 16 -10.29 22.01 1.57
C SER A 16 -10.88 20.74 0.92
N PRO A 17 -12.14 20.78 0.45
CA PRO A 17 -12.75 19.68 -0.28
C PRO A 17 -12.38 19.69 -1.77
N SER A 18 -11.82 20.78 -2.28
CA SER A 18 -11.50 20.97 -3.70
C SER A 18 -10.11 20.46 -4.07
N ASP A 19 -9.22 20.33 -3.07
CA ASP A 19 -7.85 19.90 -3.31
C ASP A 19 -7.75 18.39 -3.43
N ILE A 20 -6.84 17.94 -4.28
CA ILE A 20 -6.49 16.52 -4.38
C ILE A 20 -5.91 16.07 -3.04
N GLU A 21 -6.49 15.03 -2.45
CA GLU A 21 -6.04 14.54 -1.15
C GLU A 21 -4.63 13.94 -1.24
N GLU A 22 -3.69 14.57 -0.53
CA GLU A 22 -2.32 14.08 -0.40
C GLU A 22 -2.14 13.46 0.99
N TRP A 23 -1.98 12.13 1.02
CA TRP A 23 -1.80 11.38 2.26
C TRP A 23 -0.40 10.81 2.33
N VAL A 24 0.36 11.24 3.33
CA VAL A 24 1.75 10.84 3.52
C VAL A 24 1.84 9.85 4.70
N PRO A 25 2.51 8.70 4.54
CA PRO A 25 2.66 7.75 5.63
C PRO A 25 3.59 8.31 6.71
N PHE A 26 3.31 7.98 7.97
CA PHE A 26 4.28 8.19 9.03
C PHE A 26 5.48 7.26 8.87
N THR A 27 6.63 7.65 9.44
CA THR A 27 7.81 6.78 9.52
C THR A 27 7.51 5.52 10.33
N ASP A 28 8.26 4.44 10.11
CA ASP A 28 7.99 3.15 10.74
C ASP A 28 7.99 3.21 12.28
N ILE A 29 8.84 4.05 12.86
CA ILE A 29 8.93 4.26 14.31
C ILE A 29 7.66 4.93 14.82
N VAL A 30 7.26 6.04 14.18
CA VAL A 30 6.06 6.80 14.55
C VAL A 30 4.80 5.96 14.33
N ASN A 31 4.72 5.24 13.21
CA ASN A 31 3.63 4.30 12.93
C ASN A 31 3.45 3.28 14.06
N ARG A 32 4.55 2.68 14.53
CA ARG A 32 4.51 1.70 15.63
C ARG A 32 3.99 2.33 16.91
N GLN A 33 4.46 3.53 17.23
CA GLN A 33 4.06 4.25 18.43
C GLN A 33 2.57 4.60 18.41
N ILE A 34 2.07 5.12 17.30
CA ILE A 34 0.65 5.45 17.11
C ILE A 34 -0.20 4.18 17.22
N GLU A 35 0.20 3.11 16.54
CA GLU A 35 -0.55 1.85 16.57
C GLU A 35 -0.59 1.23 17.97
N GLN A 36 0.52 1.30 18.73
CA GLN A 36 0.55 0.83 20.12
C GLN A 36 -0.38 1.65 21.02
N ALA A 37 -0.35 2.98 20.91
CA ALA A 37 -1.23 3.87 21.66
C ALA A 37 -2.72 3.62 21.32
N TYR A 38 -3.02 3.45 20.04
CA TYR A 38 -4.37 3.14 19.55
C TYR A 38 -4.88 1.80 20.08
N GLN A 39 -4.07 0.73 19.99
CA GLN A 39 -4.42 -0.59 20.54
C GLN A 39 -4.56 -0.57 22.07
N GLY A 40 -3.77 0.26 22.74
CA GLY A 40 -3.84 0.52 24.17
C GLY A 40 -5.02 1.39 24.60
N ARG A 41 -5.91 1.80 23.67
CA ARG A 41 -7.05 2.70 23.92
C ARG A 41 -6.65 4.02 24.57
N GLN A 42 -5.46 4.53 24.26
CA GLN A 42 -5.05 5.86 24.69
C GLN A 42 -5.81 6.91 23.90
N SER A 43 -6.10 8.06 24.52
CA SER A 43 -6.77 9.18 23.87
C SER A 43 -5.84 10.00 22.99
N GLU A 44 -4.55 10.06 23.32
CA GLU A 44 -3.56 10.84 22.59
C GLU A 44 -2.17 10.19 22.62
N VAL A 45 -1.33 10.57 21.66
CA VAL A 45 0.06 10.14 21.57
C VAL A 45 0.95 11.28 21.06
N VAL A 46 2.04 11.56 21.77
CA VAL A 46 3.02 12.58 21.36
C VAL A 46 4.00 11.97 20.38
N ILE A 47 4.00 12.43 19.12
CA ILE A 47 4.83 11.83 18.05
C ILE A 47 6.16 12.57 17.82
N SER A 48 6.27 13.82 18.28
CA SER A 48 7.50 14.62 18.25
C SER A 48 7.41 15.76 19.26
N ALA A 49 8.49 16.52 19.44
CA ALA A 49 8.48 17.73 20.28
C ALA A 49 7.45 18.80 19.83
N LYS A 50 7.02 18.76 18.56
CA LYS A 50 6.09 19.74 17.99
C LYS A 50 4.67 19.22 17.82
N TYR A 51 4.47 17.91 17.69
CA TYR A 51 3.19 17.35 17.31
C TYR A 51 2.74 16.22 18.23
N LYS A 52 1.43 16.23 18.51
CA LYS A 52 0.71 15.11 19.10
C LYS A 52 -0.46 14.70 18.22
N ILE A 53 -0.95 13.48 18.41
CA ILE A 53 -2.15 12.98 17.74
C ILE A 53 -3.21 12.73 18.78
N ASP A 54 -4.39 13.29 18.58
CA ASP A 54 -5.62 12.92 19.27
C ASP A 54 -6.23 11.74 18.52
N LEU A 55 -6.22 10.57 19.17
CA LEU A 55 -6.65 9.29 18.60
C LEU A 55 -8.18 9.14 18.61
N ASN A 56 -8.89 9.91 19.45
CA ASN A 56 -10.36 9.90 19.47
C ASN A 56 -10.91 10.67 18.27
N ARG A 57 -10.27 11.80 17.95
CA ARG A 57 -10.68 12.68 16.85
C ARG A 57 -9.96 12.38 15.53
N LEU A 58 -8.93 11.53 15.58
CA LEU A 58 -8.06 11.21 14.43
C LEU A 58 -7.47 12.48 13.80
N ILE A 59 -6.89 13.34 14.64
CA ILE A 59 -6.22 14.58 14.21
C ILE A 59 -4.82 14.68 14.81
N GLN A 60 -3.87 15.11 14.00
CA GLN A 60 -2.58 15.61 14.44
C GLN A 60 -2.73 17.09 14.79
N VAL A 61 -2.18 17.50 15.94
CA VAL A 61 -2.25 18.86 16.47
C VAL A 61 -0.83 19.35 16.77
N ASP A 62 -0.51 20.57 16.35
CA ASP A 62 0.70 21.27 16.78
C ASP A 62 0.56 21.65 18.26
N ILE A 63 1.54 21.27 19.07
CA ILE A 63 1.55 21.46 20.53
C ILE A 63 1.64 22.95 20.88
N LEU A 64 2.31 23.75 20.04
CA LEU A 64 2.47 25.18 20.25
C LEU A 64 1.32 25.99 19.64
N ASP A 65 0.64 25.44 18.63
CA ASP A 65 -0.44 26.12 17.90
C ASP A 65 -1.61 25.16 17.66
N PHE A 66 -2.56 25.15 18.60
CA PHE A 66 -3.76 24.30 18.52
C PHE A 66 -4.64 24.59 17.29
N GLY A 67 -4.45 25.71 16.59
CA GLY A 67 -5.13 26.01 15.33
C GLY A 67 -4.59 25.19 14.15
N LYS A 68 -3.34 24.73 14.21
CA LYS A 68 -2.71 23.91 13.17
C LYS A 68 -3.02 22.44 13.39
N GLN A 69 -4.09 22.00 12.76
CA GLN A 69 -4.57 20.62 12.82
C GLN A 69 -4.54 19.95 11.45
N ARG A 70 -4.22 18.66 11.42
CA ARG A 70 -4.21 17.84 10.20
C ARG A 70 -4.95 16.52 10.47
N PRO A 71 -5.87 16.08 9.60
CA PRO A 71 -6.45 14.75 9.69
C PRO A 71 -5.39 13.65 9.63
N VAL A 72 -5.60 12.58 10.40
CA VAL A 72 -4.84 11.33 10.30
C VAL A 72 -5.77 10.16 9.99
N ARG A 73 -5.26 9.14 9.31
CA ARG A 73 -6.02 7.92 9.00
C ARG A 73 -5.21 6.66 9.22
N ARG A 74 -5.89 5.60 9.61
CA ARG A 74 -5.35 4.26 9.78
C ARG A 74 -5.77 3.39 8.60
N CYS A 75 -4.83 2.80 7.88
CA CYS A 75 -5.12 1.84 6.81
C CYS A 75 -4.58 0.46 7.17
N SER A 76 -5.43 -0.57 7.05
CA SER A 76 -5.02 -1.97 7.22
C SER A 76 -4.68 -2.58 5.85
N LYS A 77 -3.65 -3.42 5.75
CA LYS A 77 -3.14 -4.01 4.50
C LYS A 77 -4.02 -5.13 3.93
N THR A 78 -5.25 -5.29 4.41
CA THR A 78 -6.20 -6.25 3.89
C THR A 78 -6.76 -5.74 2.55
N GLY A 79 -5.97 -5.84 1.48
CA GLY A 79 -6.38 -5.54 0.09
C GLY A 79 -5.80 -4.25 -0.52
N ASP A 80 -5.87 -3.12 0.16
CA ASP A 80 -5.65 -1.79 -0.48
C ASP A 80 -4.18 -1.39 -0.64
N THR A 81 -3.29 -1.94 0.18
CA THR A 81 -1.91 -1.45 0.26
C THR A 81 -1.04 -1.89 -0.92
N LEU A 82 -1.41 -2.97 -1.61
CA LEU A 82 -0.71 -3.39 -2.83
C LEU A 82 -0.87 -2.35 -3.95
N ALA A 83 -2.00 -1.63 -3.99
CA ALA A 83 -2.26 -0.58 -4.97
C ALA A 83 -1.47 0.72 -4.68
N PHE A 84 -1.23 1.05 -3.40
CA PHE A 84 -0.46 2.25 -3.02
C PHE A 84 1.03 2.10 -3.36
N TYR A 85 1.68 1.01 -2.94
CA TYR A 85 3.09 0.79 -3.25
C TYR A 85 3.37 0.53 -4.74
N ARG A 86 2.40 0.00 -5.49
CA ARG A 86 2.53 -0.13 -6.95
C ARG A 86 2.58 1.23 -7.65
N ARG A 87 1.84 2.24 -7.19
CA ARG A 87 1.86 3.56 -7.83
C ARG A 87 3.23 4.25 -7.76
N GLU A 88 3.91 4.21 -6.61
CA GLU A 88 5.20 4.89 -6.47
C GLU A 88 6.35 4.23 -7.24
N ARG A 89 6.30 2.91 -7.45
CA ARG A 89 7.36 2.20 -8.19
C ARG A 89 7.26 2.35 -9.70
N PHE A 90 6.13 2.78 -10.24
CA PHE A 90 5.91 2.86 -11.69
C PHE A 90 5.69 4.28 -12.22
N ASN A 91 6.03 5.32 -11.47
CA ASN A 91 6.30 6.65 -12.03
C ASN A 91 7.67 6.66 -12.74
N PHE A 92 7.91 5.67 -13.59
CA PHE A 92 9.00 5.72 -14.55
C PHE A 92 8.75 6.91 -15.45
N ALA A 93 9.83 7.67 -15.65
CA ALA A 93 9.91 8.81 -16.54
C ALA A 93 8.99 8.64 -17.76
N GLN A 94 8.27 9.72 -18.08
CA GLN A 94 7.63 9.92 -19.39
C GLN A 94 8.51 9.25 -20.46
N PRO A 95 7.95 8.41 -21.34
CA PRO A 95 8.75 7.73 -22.36
C PRO A 95 9.58 8.80 -23.07
N ILE A 96 10.90 8.70 -22.93
CA ILE A 96 11.82 9.57 -23.65
C ILE A 96 11.45 9.34 -25.11
N ARG A 97 10.79 10.32 -25.73
CA ARG A 97 10.58 10.36 -27.17
C ARG A 97 11.96 10.48 -27.78
N ARG A 98 12.65 9.37 -27.94
CA ARG A 98 13.84 9.28 -28.76
C ARG A 98 13.34 9.54 -30.17
N SER A 99 13.62 10.73 -30.69
CA SER A 99 13.56 10.97 -32.12
C SER A 99 14.46 9.93 -32.75
N VAL A 100 13.85 8.97 -33.45
CA VAL A 100 14.57 7.94 -34.20
C VAL A 100 15.29 8.68 -35.33
N THR A 101 16.58 8.93 -35.14
CA THR A 101 17.49 8.99 -36.28
C THR A 101 17.96 7.57 -36.50
N ASP A 102 17.59 7.06 -37.66
CA ASP A 102 17.89 5.73 -38.17
C ASP A 102 19.40 5.58 -38.26
N ASP A 103 20.02 4.92 -37.28
CA ASP A 103 21.35 4.35 -37.43
C ASP A 103 21.46 3.06 -36.62
N THR A 104 21.36 2.00 -37.41
CA THR A 104 21.48 0.58 -37.09
C THR A 104 22.77 0.28 -36.32
N LEU A 105 22.71 0.13 -35.00
CA LEU A 105 23.71 -0.65 -34.26
C LEU A 105 23.08 -1.59 -33.22
N ASN A 106 23.11 -2.84 -33.65
CA ASN A 106 22.87 -4.11 -32.99
C ASN A 106 23.59 -4.21 -31.62
N TYR A 107 22.90 -3.85 -30.54
CA TYR A 107 23.24 -4.27 -29.18
C TYR A 107 22.03 -4.94 -28.54
N GLY A 108 21.77 -6.17 -28.99
CA GLY A 108 20.87 -7.09 -28.31
C GLY A 108 21.42 -7.39 -26.91
N CYS A 109 20.66 -6.99 -25.89
CA CYS A 109 20.95 -7.28 -24.49
C CYS A 109 20.84 -8.80 -24.27
N SER A 110 21.98 -9.49 -24.20
CA SER A 110 22.08 -10.97 -24.14
C SER A 110 21.52 -11.58 -22.85
N PHE A 111 21.12 -10.77 -21.87
CA PHE A 111 20.68 -11.24 -20.56
C PHE A 111 19.33 -11.98 -20.61
N ILE A 112 18.42 -11.61 -21.52
CA ILE A 112 17.09 -12.26 -21.59
C ILE A 112 17.18 -13.65 -22.22
N THR A 113 18.11 -13.88 -23.13
CA THR A 113 18.20 -15.13 -23.89
C THR A 113 18.76 -16.31 -23.10
N ASP A 114 19.52 -16.07 -22.03
CA ASP A 114 20.07 -17.16 -21.20
C ASP A 114 19.09 -17.70 -20.17
N CYS A 115 18.04 -16.94 -19.80
CA CYS A 115 17.00 -17.45 -18.90
C CYS A 115 16.10 -18.54 -19.53
N LEU A 116 16.07 -18.67 -20.85
CA LEU A 116 15.18 -19.61 -21.55
C LEU A 116 15.82 -20.98 -21.84
N LYS A 117 17.13 -21.15 -21.64
CA LYS A 117 17.83 -22.42 -21.95
C LYS A 117 17.73 -23.47 -20.84
N GLY A 118 17.26 -23.09 -19.65
CA GLY A 118 17.20 -23.96 -18.47
C GLY A 118 15.86 -24.59 -18.15
N LEU A 119 14.81 -24.39 -18.96
CA LEU A 119 13.50 -24.97 -18.68
C LEU A 119 13.44 -26.43 -19.14
N PRO A 120 13.27 -27.41 -18.24
CA PRO A 120 13.01 -28.78 -18.64
C PRO A 120 11.70 -28.84 -19.42
N LYS A 121 11.72 -29.52 -20.57
CA LYS A 121 10.52 -29.81 -21.36
C LYS A 121 9.53 -30.56 -20.47
N LEU A 122 8.49 -29.87 -20.03
CA LEU A 122 7.35 -30.50 -19.37
C LEU A 122 6.68 -31.42 -20.39
N VAL A 123 6.98 -32.70 -20.24
CA VAL A 123 6.33 -33.79 -20.95
C VAL A 123 4.88 -33.82 -20.52
N ASN A 124 3.98 -33.61 -21.47
CA ASN A 124 2.54 -33.74 -21.28
C ASN A 124 2.19 -35.20 -20.94
N ALA A 125 1.94 -35.47 -19.66
CA ALA A 125 1.27 -36.69 -19.23
C ALA A 125 -0.24 -36.40 -19.12
N THR A 126 -0.97 -36.76 -20.16
CA THR A 126 -2.41 -37.00 -20.14
C THR A 126 -2.73 -38.10 -19.13
N ALA A 127 -3.52 -37.78 -18.09
CA ALA A 127 -4.31 -38.78 -17.38
C ALA A 127 -5.63 -38.16 -16.91
N LYS A 128 -6.71 -38.74 -17.45
CA LYS A 128 -8.11 -38.54 -17.08
C LYS A 128 -8.30 -38.81 -15.58
N SER A 129 -9.15 -38.03 -14.91
CA SER A 129 -10.01 -38.57 -13.86
C SER A 129 -11.17 -37.63 -13.57
N SER A 130 -12.37 -38.11 -13.90
CA SER A 130 -13.65 -37.56 -13.46
C SER A 130 -13.89 -37.94 -12.00
N ALA A 131 -14.26 -36.98 -11.16
CA ALA A 131 -14.99 -37.27 -9.94
C ALA A 131 -15.95 -36.12 -9.62
N SER A 132 -17.23 -36.44 -9.77
CA SER A 132 -18.38 -35.71 -9.25
C SER A 132 -18.30 -35.60 -7.74
N LEU A 133 -18.67 -34.44 -7.19
CA LEU A 133 -18.97 -34.27 -5.76
C LEU A 133 -20.23 -33.42 -5.61
N THR A 134 -21.36 -34.10 -5.76
CA THR A 134 -22.62 -33.76 -5.09
C THR A 134 -22.47 -34.03 -3.59
N GLN A 135 -22.77 -33.05 -2.73
CA GLN A 135 -23.34 -33.16 -1.37
C GLN A 135 -23.20 -31.78 -0.68
N LEU A 136 -24.23 -30.93 -0.64
CA LEU A 136 -25.35 -30.90 0.32
C LEU A 136 -24.92 -31.11 1.79
N PHE A 137 -24.76 -30.02 2.53
CA PHE A 137 -25.06 -29.98 3.96
C PHE A 137 -25.86 -28.71 4.30
N ASN A 138 -27.17 -28.92 4.42
CA ASN A 138 -28.05 -28.11 5.24
C ASN A 138 -27.65 -28.27 6.70
N PHE A 139 -27.47 -27.16 7.43
CA PHE A 139 -27.69 -27.16 8.87
C PHE A 139 -28.70 -26.06 9.20
N ALA A 140 -29.94 -26.50 9.35
CA ALA A 140 -30.96 -25.82 10.11
C ALA A 140 -30.53 -25.85 11.59
N VAL A 141 -30.58 -24.69 12.24
CA VAL A 141 -30.54 -24.58 13.70
C VAL A 141 -31.96 -24.28 14.16
N PRO A 142 -32.58 -25.12 15.01
CA PRO A 142 -33.87 -24.81 15.60
C PRO A 142 -33.72 -24.01 16.90
N LEU A 143 -34.57 -22.99 17.00
CA LEU A 143 -35.16 -22.29 18.17
C LEU A 143 -34.22 -21.72 19.24
#